data_AF-A0A962ADC8-F1
#
_entry.id   AF-A0A962ADC8-F1
#
_cell.length_a   1.000
_cell.length_b   1.000
_cell.length_c   1.000
_cell.angle_alpha   90.00
_cell.angle_beta   90.00
_cell.angle_gamma   90.00
#
_symmetry.space_group_name_H-M   'P 1'
#
loop_
_entity.id
_entity.type
_entity.pdbx_description
1 polymer ?
#
loop_
_entity_poly.entity_id
_entity_poly.type
_entity_poly.pdbx_seq_one_letter_code
_entity_poly.pdbx_strand_id
1 'polypeptide(L)' 'MSKPVIYGIRNCDTMKKARAFLDAKGMAYQFHDYKSAGIEPTKLKAWAKDVGWEKLLNKAGTTFKKLPDADKEGLTEA' A
#
# COMPACT_ATOMS: atom_id res chain seq x y z
N MET A 1 -2.54 12.47 21.13
CA MET A 1 -2.10 12.73 19.75
C MET A 1 -1.94 11.39 19.05
N SER A 2 -2.66 11.13 17.95
CA SER A 2 -2.60 9.83 17.25
C SER A 2 -1.31 9.71 16.45
N LYS A 3 -0.65 8.54 16.54
CA LYS A 3 0.54 8.21 15.75
C LYS A 3 0.12 7.98 14.29
N PRO A 4 0.83 8.51 13.28
CA PRO A 4 0.57 8.19 11.89
C PRO A 4 0.75 6.68 11.66
N VAL A 5 -0.13 6.10 10.85
CA VAL A 5 -0.06 4.70 10.44
C VAL A 5 0.57 4.63 9.05
N ILE A 6 1.65 3.88 8.93
CA ILE A 6 2.28 3.57 7.65
C ILE A 6 1.85 2.16 7.22
N TYR A 7 1.33 2.05 6.00
CA TYR A 7 0.76 0.81 5.46
C TYR A 7 1.67 0.19 4.41
N GLY A 8 2.00 -1.08 4.53
CA GLY A 8 2.82 -1.79 3.55
C GLY A 8 3.08 -3.24 3.90
N ILE A 9 4.17 -3.80 3.41
CA ILE A 9 4.64 -5.15 3.75
C ILE A 9 6.03 -5.07 4.38
N ARG A 10 6.31 -5.93 5.37
CA ARG A 10 7.63 -5.95 6.03
C ARG A 10 8.78 -6.19 5.06
N ASN A 11 8.58 -7.06 4.08
CA ASN A 11 9.61 -7.43 3.11
C ASN A 11 9.58 -6.54 1.85
N CYS A 12 9.65 -5.22 2.06
CA CYS A 12 9.79 -4.22 1.00
C CYS A 12 10.85 -3.20 1.40
N ASP A 13 11.85 -2.98 0.55
CA ASP A 13 12.96 -2.09 0.87
C ASP A 13 12.53 -0.62 0.96
N THR A 14 11.52 -0.20 0.18
CA THR A 14 10.89 1.11 0.32
C THR A 14 10.28 1.30 1.72
N MET A 15 9.60 0.28 2.25
CA MET A 15 9.02 0.34 3.60
C MET A 15 10.10 0.32 4.69
N LYS A 16 11.20 -0.40 4.49
CA LYS A 16 12.36 -0.34 5.39
C LYS A 16 12.97 1.06 5.44
N LYS A 17 13.18 1.69 4.27
CA LYS A 17 13.69 3.06 4.17
C LYS A 17 12.75 4.08 4.82
N ALA A 18 11.44 3.96 4.58
CA ALA A 18 10.44 4.86 5.16
C ALA A 18 10.42 4.78 6.70
N ARG A 19 10.46 3.56 7.26
CA ARG A 19 10.56 3.34 8.71
C ARG A 19 11.85 3.93 9.29
N ALA A 20 13.00 3.61 8.69
CA ALA A 20 14.28 4.15 9.12
C ALA A 20 14.32 5.69 9.10
N PHE A 21 13.68 6.33 8.12
CA PHE A 21 13.54 7.78 8.08
C PHE A 21 12.68 8.34 9.23
N LEU A 22 11.56 7.71 9.55
CA LEU A 22 10.70 8.11 10.65
C LEU A 22 11.39 7.88 12.01
N ASP A 23 12.07 6.74 12.17
CA ASP A 23 12.87 6.40 13.35
C ASP A 23 14.00 7.41 13.56
N ALA A 24 14.74 7.75 12.49
CA ALA A 24 15.80 8.75 12.53
C ALA A 24 15.30 10.15 12.90
N LYS A 25 14.03 10.47 12.60
CA LYS A 25 13.39 11.72 13.00
C LYS A 25 12.73 11.67 14.38
N GLY A 26 12.80 10.53 15.08
CA GLY A 26 12.14 10.33 16.37
C GLY A 26 10.61 10.41 16.29
N MET A 27 10.03 10.22 15.11
CA MET A 27 8.58 10.25 14.93
C MET A 27 7.98 8.90 15.30
N ALA A 28 7.08 8.87 16.27
CA ALA A 28 6.34 7.66 16.60
C ALA A 28 5.34 7.34 15.49
N TYR A 29 5.40 6.13 14.93
CA TYR A 29 4.47 5.64 13.91
C TYR A 29 3.96 4.24 14.26
N GLN A 30 2.87 3.83 13.60
CA GLN A 30 2.39 2.45 13.62
C GLN A 30 2.61 1.82 12.25
N PHE A 31 3.15 0.62 12.20
CA PHE A 31 3.33 -0.11 10.95
C PHE A 31 2.22 -1.14 10.77
N HIS A 32 1.41 -0.97 9.73
CA HIS A 32 0.35 -1.92 9.33
C HIS A 32 0.88 -2.83 8.22
N ASP A 33 1.02 -4.12 8.52
CA ASP A 33 1.46 -5.13 7.55
C ASP A 33 0.26 -5.74 6.81
N TYR A 34 0.15 -5.50 5.51
CA TYR A 34 -0.91 -6.09 4.68
C TYR A 34 -0.91 -7.62 4.69
N LYS A 35 0.26 -8.27 4.87
CA LYS A 35 0.33 -9.74 4.89
C LYS A 35 -0.22 -10.34 6.17
N SER A 36 -0.14 -9.62 7.29
CA SER A 36 -0.57 -10.13 8.59
C SER A 36 -1.96 -9.63 8.99
N ALA A 37 -2.26 -8.37 8.68
CA ALA A 37 -3.50 -7.71 9.10
C ALA A 37 -4.48 -7.47 7.95
N GLY A 38 -4.11 -7.79 6.71
CA GLY A 38 -4.95 -7.50 5.54
C GLY A 38 -5.17 -6.01 5.32
N ILE A 39 -6.20 -5.64 4.56
CA ILE A 39 -6.68 -4.26 4.45
C ILE A 39 -8.19 -4.29 4.20
N GLU A 40 -8.91 -3.40 4.89
CA GLU A 40 -10.36 -3.26 4.74
C GLU A 40 -10.70 -2.62 3.38
N PRO A 41 -11.67 -3.16 2.61
CA PRO A 41 -12.07 -2.59 1.32
C PRO A 41 -12.53 -1.12 1.42
N THR A 42 -13.22 -0.76 2.51
CA THR A 42 -13.69 0.60 2.77
C THR A 42 -12.54 1.62 2.81
N LYS A 43 -11.39 1.21 3.34
CA LYS A 43 -10.19 2.05 3.41
C LYS A 43 -9.51 2.19 2.05
N LEU A 44 -9.47 1.12 1.25
CA LEU A 44 -9.00 1.21 -0.13
C LEU A 44 -9.87 2.16 -0.97
N LYS A 45 -11.21 2.07 -0.84
CA LYS A 45 -12.13 2.99 -1.52
C LYS A 45 -11.91 4.45 -1.11
N ALA A 46 -11.66 4.71 0.16
CA ALA A 46 -11.34 6.06 0.63
C ALA A 46 -10.06 6.60 -0.01
N TRP A 47 -8.99 5.80 -0.04
CA TRP A 47 -7.72 6.23 -0.67
C TRP A 47 -7.85 6.39 -2.18
N ALA A 48 -8.59 5.51 -2.83
CA ALA A 48 -8.82 5.58 -4.27
C ALA A 48 -9.57 6.87 -4.63
N LYS A 49 -10.54 7.28 -3.82
CA LYS A 49 -11.21 8.58 -3.95
C LYS A 49 -10.25 9.77 -3.80
N ASP A 50 -9.25 9.68 -2.92
CA ASP A 50 -8.33 10.79 -2.65
C ASP A 50 -7.21 10.93 -3.68
N VAL A 51 -6.61 9.81 -4.13
CA VAL A 51 -5.42 9.86 -5.00
C VAL A 51 -5.60 9.18 -6.36
N GLY A 52 -6.71 8.50 -6.58
CA GLY A 52 -6.99 7.63 -7.72
C GLY A 52 -6.52 6.20 -7.48
N TRP A 53 -7.39 5.22 -7.73
CA TRP A 53 -7.09 3.78 -7.57
C TRP A 53 -5.86 3.33 -8.37
N GLU A 54 -5.63 3.92 -9.55
CA GLU A 54 -4.52 3.56 -10.43
C GLU A 54 -3.15 3.81 -9.79
N LYS A 55 -3.04 4.82 -8.92
CA LYS A 55 -1.80 5.12 -8.19
C LYS A 55 -1.57 4.16 -7.02
N LEU A 56 -2.63 3.55 -6.49
CA LEU A 56 -2.54 2.55 -5.43
C LEU A 56 -2.13 1.18 -5.97
N LEU A 57 -2.48 0.88 -7.23
CA LEU A 57 -2.15 -0.37 -7.88
C LEU A 57 -0.74 -0.36 -8.48
N ASN A 58 0.14 -1.23 -7.97
CA ASN A 58 1.47 -1.41 -8.54
C ASN A 58 1.44 -2.25 -9.83
N LYS A 59 1.13 -1.61 -10.97
CA LYS A 59 1.13 -2.23 -12.31
C LYS A 59 2.54 -2.74 -12.73
N ALA A 60 3.61 -2.21 -12.16
CA ALA A 60 4.99 -2.64 -12.46
C ALA A 60 5.43 -3.89 -11.67
N GLY A 61 4.69 -4.26 -10.62
CA GLY A 61 5.01 -5.36 -9.73
C GLY A 61 4.90 -6.73 -10.41
N THR A 62 5.70 -7.69 -9.93
CA THR A 62 5.69 -9.06 -10.46
C THR A 62 4.34 -9.74 -10.27
N THR A 63 3.61 -9.44 -9.18
CA THR A 63 2.25 -9.94 -8.96
C THR A 63 1.30 -9.51 -10.09
N PHE A 64 1.34 -8.23 -10.47
CA PHE A 64 0.51 -7.72 -11.56
C PHE A 64 0.92 -8.29 -12.91
N LYS A 65 2.23 -8.38 -13.17
CA LYS A 65 2.76 -8.94 -14.42
C LYS A 65 2.41 -10.42 -14.62
N LYS A 66 2.30 -11.18 -13.53
CA LYS A 66 1.91 -12.61 -13.52
C LYS A 66 0.41 -12.84 -13.75
N LEU A 67 -0.42 -11.80 -13.69
CA LEU A 67 -1.84 -11.95 -14.01
C LEU A 67 -2.02 -12.29 -15.50
N PRO A 68 -3.03 -13.10 -15.85
CA PRO A 68 -3.51 -13.23 -17.22
C PRO A 68 -3.84 -11.85 -17.81
N ASP A 69 -3.67 -11.68 -19.13
CA ASP A 69 -4.00 -10.40 -19.78
C ASP A 69 -5.49 -10.05 -19.65
N ALA A 70 -6.37 -11.05 -19.61
CA ALA A 70 -7.80 -10.88 -19.33
C ALA A 70 -8.09 -10.22 -17.97
N ASP A 71 -7.22 -10.40 -16.97
CA ASP A 71 -7.34 -9.77 -15.64
C ASP A 71 -6.64 -8.39 -15.58
N LYS A 72 -5.89 -8.02 -16.62
CA LYS A 72 -5.23 -6.71 -16.75
C LYS A 72 -6.06 -5.74 -17.60
N GLU A 73 -6.81 -6.27 -18.55
CA GLU A 73 -7.68 -5.51 -19.44
C GLU A 73 -8.96 -5.08 -18.72
N GLY A 74 -9.40 -3.83 -18.94
CA GLY A 74 -10.65 -3.32 -18.37
C GLY A 74 -10.63 -3.10 -16.84
N LEU A 75 -9.45 -3.01 -16.22
CA LEU A 75 -9.34 -2.71 -14.79
C LEU A 75 -10.03 -1.38 -14.47
N THR A 76 -10.98 -1.43 -13.53
CA THR A 76 -11.77 -0.30 -13.04
C THR A 76 -11.87 -0.36 -11.52
N GLU A 77 -12.15 0.79 -10.91
CA GLU A 77 -12.57 0.87 -9.52
C GLU A 77 -14.07 0.57 -9.46
N ALA A 78 -14.44 -0.58 -8.87
CA ALA A 78 -15.83 -1.02 -8.70
C ALA A 78 -16.40 -0.71 -7.29
#